data_AF-A0A7X1TQ89-F1
#
_entry.id   AF-A0A7X1TQ89-F1
#
_cell.length_a   1.000
_cell.length_b   1.000
_cell.length_c   1.000
_cell.angle_alpha   90.00
_cell.angle_beta   90.00
_cell.angle_gamma   90.00
#
_symmetry.space_group_name_H-M   'P 1'
#
loop_
_entity.id
_entity.type
_entity.pdbx_description
1 polymer ?
#
loop_
_entity_poly.entity_id
_entity_poly.type
_entity_poly.pdbx_seq_one_letter_code
_entity_poly.pdbx_strand_id
1 'polypeptide(L)'
;MFALLADGPQPPNPALVRSVEVAFPGGRVVRVPGPEPMADFPASPAQTLLSPRGDAAAARFCWDLPKYGSCQVRLVRPSGAVQVLKNSNVRRLLWTPDGQYLIGAGVNTVRLWNLVGRVRTAVPTPGEVYPQPFRRLSRIAGLSLWGRDLCVQTEDQWFTPTGQQAGRSISATRYTLPTLRSLQVLSFVAAEGQQAPCALPVTEP
;
A
#
# COMPACT_ATOMS: atom_id res chain seq x y z
N MET A 1 -31.07 25.45 -36.06
CA MET A 1 -30.78 25.40 -34.62
C MET A 1 -30.38 23.96 -34.29
N PHE A 2 -29.08 23.66 -34.35
CA PHE A 2 -28.56 22.33 -34.02
C PHE A 2 -28.22 22.33 -32.53
N ALA A 3 -28.97 21.55 -31.75
CA ALA A 3 -28.65 21.30 -30.35
C ALA A 3 -27.41 20.40 -30.29
N LEU A 4 -26.30 20.95 -29.78
CA LEU A 4 -25.17 20.14 -29.34
C LEU A 4 -25.64 19.31 -28.14
N LEU A 5 -25.89 18.03 -28.38
CA LEU A 5 -25.94 17.03 -27.32
C LEU A 5 -24.54 17.02 -26.71
N ALA A 6 -24.41 17.57 -25.50
CA ALA A 6 -23.23 17.32 -24.69
C ALA A 6 -23.18 15.80 -24.45
N ASP A 7 -22.17 15.13 -25.01
CA ASP A 7 -21.91 13.73 -24.71
C ASP A 7 -21.83 13.58 -23.19
N GLY A 8 -22.77 12.82 -22.63
CA GLY A 8 -22.69 12.39 -21.25
C GLY A 8 -21.40 11.60 -21.03
N PRO A 9 -20.95 11.42 -19.77
CA PRO A 9 -19.79 10.59 -19.50
C PRO A 9 -19.97 9.21 -20.14
N GLN A 10 -19.09 8.88 -21.08
CA GLN A 10 -19.15 7.62 -21.84
C GLN A 10 -19.16 6.44 -20.86
N PRO A 11 -20.06 5.46 -21.03
CA PRO A 11 -20.15 4.33 -20.13
C PRO A 11 -18.82 3.55 -20.12
N PRO A 12 -18.46 2.92 -18.97
CA PRO A 12 -17.26 2.09 -18.88
C PRO A 12 -17.27 0.98 -19.94
N ASN A 13 -16.15 0.78 -20.64
CA ASN A 13 -16.04 -0.22 -21.71
C ASN A 13 -15.59 -1.59 -21.14
N PRO A 14 -16.47 -2.59 -20.98
CA PRO A 14 -16.12 -3.87 -20.37
C PRO A 14 -15.07 -4.65 -21.18
N ALA A 15 -14.90 -4.37 -22.47
CA ALA A 15 -13.87 -4.99 -23.30
C ALA A 15 -12.44 -4.64 -22.84
N LEU A 16 -12.26 -3.53 -22.11
CA LEU A 16 -10.96 -3.10 -21.60
C LEU A 16 -10.62 -3.70 -20.22
N VAL A 17 -11.49 -4.54 -19.64
CA VAL A 17 -11.25 -5.19 -18.34
C VAL A 17 -10.08 -6.17 -18.45
N ARG A 18 -8.94 -5.78 -17.88
CA ARG A 18 -7.77 -6.67 -17.77
C ARG A 18 -7.98 -7.66 -16.65
N SER A 19 -7.50 -8.89 -16.82
CA SER A 19 -7.56 -9.95 -15.81
C SER A 19 -6.15 -10.44 -15.47
N VAL A 20 -6.00 -11.07 -14.32
CA VAL A 20 -4.82 -11.87 -13.98
C VAL A 20 -5.25 -13.28 -13.62
N GLU A 21 -4.44 -14.26 -14.02
CA GLU A 21 -4.62 -15.64 -13.59
C GLU A 21 -3.78 -15.91 -12.34
N VAL A 22 -4.41 -16.45 -11.31
CA VAL A 22 -3.74 -16.82 -10.06
C VAL A 22 -3.72 -18.33 -9.96
N ALA A 23 -2.53 -18.92 -10.09
CA ALA A 23 -2.31 -20.33 -9.85
C ALA A 23 -2.08 -20.59 -8.35
N PHE A 24 -2.89 -21.50 -7.79
CA PHE A 24 -2.77 -21.99 -6.43
C PHE A 24 -2.10 -23.36 -6.41
N PRO A 25 -1.49 -23.76 -5.28
CA PRO A 25 -1.02 -25.13 -5.09
C PRO A 25 -2.14 -26.14 -5.35
N GLY A 26 -1.80 -27.27 -5.97
CA GLY A 26 -2.79 -28.27 -6.43
C GLY A 26 -3.38 -28.01 -7.82
N GLY A 27 -2.82 -27.06 -8.58
CA GLY A 27 -3.15 -26.86 -10.00
C GLY A 27 -4.41 -26.02 -10.26
N ARG A 28 -5.05 -25.48 -9.22
CA ARG A 28 -6.22 -24.62 -9.36
C ARG A 28 -5.81 -23.24 -9.86
N VAL A 29 -6.38 -22.82 -10.99
CA VAL A 29 -6.19 -21.46 -11.53
C VAL A 29 -7.49 -20.67 -11.39
N VAL A 30 -7.39 -19.46 -10.83
CA VAL A 30 -8.52 -18.53 -10.69
C VAL A 30 -8.25 -17.30 -11.55
N ARG A 31 -9.14 -17.02 -12.51
CA ARG A 31 -9.11 -15.78 -13.29
C ARG A 31 -9.73 -14.66 -12.46
N VAL A 32 -8.97 -13.60 -12.24
CA VAL A 32 -9.36 -12.46 -11.43
C VAL A 32 -9.49 -11.25 -12.35
N PRO A 33 -10.72 -10.77 -12.64
CA PRO A 33 -10.88 -9.53 -13.38
C PRO A 33 -10.40 -8.35 -12.52
N GLY A 34 -9.88 -7.31 -13.17
CA GLY A 34 -9.65 -6.01 -12.56
C GLY A 34 -10.97 -5.26 -12.28
N PRO A 35 -10.91 -4.07 -11.68
CA PRO A 35 -12.05 -3.17 -11.65
C PRO A 35 -12.48 -2.77 -13.06
N GLU A 36 -13.74 -2.40 -13.21
CA GLU A 36 -14.24 -1.83 -14.46
C GLU A 36 -13.44 -0.57 -14.81
N PRO A 37 -13.07 -0.41 -16.09
CA PRO A 37 -12.27 0.73 -16.53
C PRO A 37 -13.09 2.02 -16.42
N MET A 38 -12.45 3.09 -16.00
CA MET A 38 -13.04 4.41 -16.05
C MET A 38 -12.76 5.01 -17.43
N ALA A 39 -13.79 5.07 -18.29
CA ALA A 39 -13.64 5.40 -19.71
C ALA A 39 -12.56 4.50 -20.37
N ASP A 40 -11.58 5.09 -21.06
CA ASP A 40 -10.52 4.38 -21.77
C ASP A 40 -9.26 4.10 -20.93
N PHE A 41 -9.36 4.17 -19.60
CA PHE A 41 -8.24 3.97 -18.68
C PHE A 41 -8.38 2.63 -17.92
N PRO A 42 -7.93 1.51 -18.51
CA PRO A 42 -8.01 0.21 -17.88
C PRO A 42 -7.03 0.06 -16.72
N ALA A 43 -7.50 -0.56 -15.65
CA ALA A 43 -6.65 -0.97 -14.55
C ALA A 43 -5.75 -2.15 -14.98
N SER A 44 -4.44 -1.94 -14.90
CA SER A 44 -3.44 -2.96 -15.21
C SER A 44 -3.06 -3.76 -13.97
N PRO A 45 -2.87 -5.09 -14.08
CA PRO A 45 -2.27 -5.88 -13.01
C PRO A 45 -0.87 -5.33 -12.70
N ALA A 46 -0.65 -4.94 -11.46
CA ALA A 46 0.60 -4.33 -11.01
C ALA A 46 1.38 -5.23 -10.04
N GLN A 47 0.69 -6.12 -9.33
CA GLN A 47 1.32 -7.09 -8.42
C GLN A 47 0.35 -8.24 -8.13
N THR A 48 0.82 -9.48 -8.19
CA THR A 48 0.08 -10.66 -7.73
C THR A 48 0.94 -11.45 -6.76
N LEU A 49 0.44 -11.72 -5.56
CA LEU A 49 1.17 -12.40 -4.50
C LEU A 49 0.35 -13.56 -3.94
N LEU A 50 0.87 -14.78 -4.03
CA LEU A 50 0.33 -15.93 -3.29
C LEU A 50 0.69 -15.78 -1.80
N SER A 51 -0.24 -16.10 -0.92
CA SER A 51 0.04 -16.21 0.51
C SER A 51 1.03 -17.35 0.77
N PRO A 52 1.91 -17.26 1.79
CA PRO A 52 2.82 -18.35 2.15
C PRO A 52 2.12 -19.68 2.43
N ARG A 53 0.84 -19.64 2.83
CA ARG A 53 -0.01 -20.83 3.06
C ARG A 53 -0.56 -21.45 1.78
N GLY A 54 -0.59 -20.71 0.69
CA GLY A 54 -1.23 -21.13 -0.56
C GLY A 54 -2.76 -21.18 -0.52
N ASP A 55 -3.41 -20.68 0.53
CA ASP A 55 -4.87 -20.68 0.70
C ASP A 55 -5.54 -19.36 0.28
N ALA A 56 -4.73 -18.33 0.02
CA ALA A 56 -5.15 -17.04 -0.50
C ALA A 56 -4.10 -16.40 -1.42
N ALA A 57 -4.51 -15.43 -2.23
CA ALA A 57 -3.64 -14.57 -2.99
C ALA A 57 -4.16 -13.13 -3.00
N ALA A 58 -3.27 -12.17 -3.23
CA ALA A 58 -3.61 -10.77 -3.41
C ALA A 58 -3.26 -10.34 -4.83
N ALA A 59 -4.23 -9.77 -5.55
CA ALA A 59 -4.04 -9.18 -6.87
C ALA A 59 -4.27 -7.67 -6.79
N ARG A 60 -3.25 -6.88 -7.10
CA ARG A 60 -3.27 -5.42 -7.14
C ARG A 60 -3.37 -4.94 -8.57
N PHE A 61 -4.38 -4.14 -8.84
CA PHE A 61 -4.61 -3.48 -10.12
C PHE A 61 -4.45 -1.98 -9.95
N CYS A 62 -3.80 -1.31 -10.88
CA CYS A 62 -3.60 0.14 -10.85
C CYS A 62 -3.94 0.76 -12.19
N TRP A 63 -4.44 1.98 -12.14
CA TRP A 63 -4.73 2.80 -13.30
C TRP A 63 -4.20 4.19 -13.06
N ASP A 64 -3.80 4.83 -14.16
CA ASP A 64 -3.32 6.20 -14.17
C ASP A 64 -4.23 7.02 -15.06
N LEU A 65 -4.87 8.03 -14.46
CA LEU A 65 -5.58 9.09 -15.15
C LEU A 65 -4.67 10.32 -15.18
N PRO A 66 -4.82 11.24 -16.15
CA PRO A 66 -3.92 12.39 -16.31
C PRO A 66 -3.66 13.21 -15.04
N LYS A 67 -4.62 13.25 -14.12
CA LYS A 67 -4.55 14.00 -12.85
C LYS A 67 -4.35 13.12 -11.60
N TYR A 68 -4.68 11.83 -11.66
CA TYR A 68 -4.63 10.97 -10.49
C TYR A 68 -4.44 9.50 -10.89
N GLY A 69 -3.57 8.80 -10.16
CA GLY A 69 -3.48 7.35 -10.20
C GLY A 69 -4.15 6.73 -8.98
N SER A 70 -4.66 5.52 -9.12
CA SER A 70 -5.20 4.76 -7.99
C SER A 70 -5.00 3.26 -8.19
N CYS A 71 -5.05 2.53 -7.09
CA CYS A 71 -4.98 1.08 -7.10
C CYS A 71 -6.12 0.46 -6.30
N GLN A 72 -6.49 -0.75 -6.69
CA GLN A 72 -7.40 -1.63 -5.98
C GLN A 72 -6.70 -2.97 -5.72
N VAL A 73 -6.93 -3.55 -4.55
CA VAL A 73 -6.44 -4.89 -4.20
C VAL A 73 -7.63 -5.81 -4.02
N ARG A 74 -7.53 -6.99 -4.63
CA ARG A 74 -8.49 -8.07 -4.51
C ARG A 74 -7.84 -9.25 -3.80
N LEU A 75 -8.52 -9.77 -2.78
CA LEU A 75 -8.19 -11.03 -2.12
C LEU A 75 -8.87 -12.17 -2.86
N VAL A 76 -8.12 -13.21 -3.18
CA VAL A 76 -8.52 -14.31 -4.06
C VAL A 76 -8.34 -15.61 -3.28
N ARG A 77 -9.32 -16.51 -3.36
CA ARG A 77 -9.25 -17.86 -2.77
C ARG A 77 -9.24 -18.95 -3.86
N PRO A 78 -8.66 -20.13 -3.61
CA PRO A 78 -8.68 -21.27 -4.54
C PRO A 78 -10.09 -21.68 -4.99
N SER A 79 -11.09 -21.47 -4.12
CA SER A 79 -12.50 -21.73 -4.44
C SER A 79 -13.05 -20.88 -5.58
N GLY A 80 -12.33 -19.80 -5.96
CA GLY A 80 -12.78 -18.82 -6.95
C GLY A 80 -13.40 -17.57 -6.33
N ALA A 81 -13.52 -17.50 -5.00
CA ALA A 81 -14.02 -16.31 -4.32
C ALA A 81 -13.02 -15.15 -4.49
N VAL A 82 -13.51 -14.00 -4.99
CA VAL A 82 -12.75 -12.76 -5.16
C VAL A 82 -13.42 -11.66 -4.35
N GLN A 83 -12.66 -11.02 -3.45
CA GLN A 83 -13.13 -9.96 -2.57
C GLN A 83 -12.30 -8.69 -2.78
N VAL A 84 -12.96 -7.55 -2.99
CA VAL A 84 -12.27 -6.24 -2.99
C VAL A 84 -11.91 -5.86 -1.56
N LEU A 85 -10.65 -5.50 -1.31
CA LEU A 85 -10.20 -5.08 0.02
C LEU A 85 -10.54 -3.61 0.28
N LYS A 86 -11.06 -3.31 1.48
CA LYS A 86 -11.38 -1.94 1.89
C LYS A 86 -10.10 -1.09 1.97
N ASN A 87 -10.19 0.17 1.53
CA ASN A 87 -9.08 1.12 1.54
C ASN A 87 -7.82 0.61 0.80
N SER A 88 -7.98 -0.16 -0.27
CA SER A 88 -6.86 -0.84 -0.93
C SER A 88 -5.98 0.01 -1.86
N ASN A 89 -6.09 1.35 -1.81
CA ASN A 89 -5.19 2.21 -2.58
C ASN A 89 -3.81 2.25 -1.91
N VAL A 90 -3.01 1.21 -2.20
CA VAL A 90 -1.65 1.03 -1.72
C VAL A 90 -0.68 0.88 -2.88
N ARG A 91 0.58 1.22 -2.63
CA ARG A 91 1.69 1.17 -3.60
C ARG A 91 2.44 -0.15 -3.58
N ARG A 92 2.50 -0.82 -2.43
CA ARG A 92 3.16 -2.11 -2.26
C ARG A 92 2.34 -3.04 -1.39
N LEU A 93 2.48 -4.33 -1.64
CA LEU A 93 1.93 -5.42 -0.84
C LEU A 93 3.02 -6.39 -0.38
N LEU A 94 2.80 -6.99 0.79
CA LEU A 94 3.55 -8.15 1.28
C LEU A 94 2.68 -8.97 2.23
N TRP A 95 2.87 -10.29 2.25
CA TRP A 95 2.21 -11.17 3.20
C TRP A 95 2.98 -11.26 4.51
N THR A 96 2.28 -11.46 5.63
CA THR A 96 2.95 -11.95 6.84
C THR A 96 3.51 -13.35 6.61
N PRO A 97 4.64 -13.74 7.24
CA PRO A 97 5.23 -15.07 7.04
C PRO A 97 4.26 -16.19 7.40
N ASP A 98 3.41 -15.95 8.40
CA ASP A 98 2.36 -16.88 8.81
C ASP A 98 1.16 -16.93 7.86
N GLY A 99 1.10 -16.11 6.81
CA GLY A 99 0.02 -16.03 5.82
C GLY A 99 -1.34 -15.53 6.34
N GLN A 100 -1.45 -15.10 7.60
CA GLN A 100 -2.74 -14.67 8.18
C GLN A 100 -3.17 -13.27 7.76
N TYR A 101 -2.20 -12.43 7.37
CA TYR A 101 -2.46 -11.03 7.07
C TYR A 101 -1.71 -10.57 5.83
N LEU A 102 -2.35 -9.68 5.09
CA LEU A 102 -1.75 -8.93 4.01
C LEU A 102 -1.40 -7.53 4.54
N ILE A 103 -0.18 -7.08 4.30
CA ILE A 103 0.27 -5.72 4.59
C ILE A 103 0.29 -4.92 3.28
N GLY A 104 -0.15 -3.67 3.35
CA GLY A 104 -0.03 -2.73 2.25
C GLY A 104 0.49 -1.38 2.70
N ALA A 105 1.46 -0.84 1.98
CA ALA A 105 1.94 0.54 2.16
C ALA A 105 1.34 1.45 1.08
N GLY A 106 0.59 2.46 1.51
CA GLY A 106 0.22 3.61 0.69
C GLY A 106 1.34 4.65 0.62
N VAL A 107 0.97 5.90 0.33
CA VAL A 107 1.92 7.01 0.32
C VAL A 107 2.51 7.24 1.71
N ASN A 108 1.67 7.31 2.72
CA ASN A 108 2.01 7.66 4.11
C ASN A 108 1.25 6.80 5.14
N THR A 109 0.62 5.72 4.70
CA THR A 109 -0.22 4.87 5.54
C THR A 109 0.14 3.41 5.36
N VAL A 110 0.13 2.66 6.44
CA VAL A 110 0.25 1.20 6.44
C VAL A 110 -1.12 0.61 6.73
N ARG A 111 -1.46 -0.45 6.01
CA ARG A 111 -2.71 -1.19 6.15
C ARG A 111 -2.40 -2.65 6.41
N LEU A 112 -3.20 -3.26 7.28
CA LEU A 112 -3.14 -4.68 7.59
C LEU A 112 -4.54 -5.26 7.38
N TRP A 113 -4.69 -6.14 6.40
CA TRP A 113 -5.93 -6.87 6.16
C TRP A 113 -5.82 -8.28 6.69
N ASN A 114 -6.87 -8.76 7.34
CA ASN A 114 -7.04 -10.19 7.54
C ASN A 114 -7.76 -10.83 6.33
N LEU A 115 -7.84 -12.16 6.33
CA LEU A 115 -8.42 -12.91 5.21
C LEU A 115 -9.95 -12.80 5.06
N VAL A 116 -10.65 -12.09 5.96
CA VAL A 116 -12.07 -11.76 5.80
C VAL A 116 -12.29 -10.30 5.36
N GLY A 117 -11.21 -9.57 5.08
CA GLY A 117 -11.23 -8.21 4.55
C GLY A 117 -11.35 -7.09 5.58
N ARG A 118 -11.28 -7.40 6.89
CA ARG A 118 -11.16 -6.35 7.94
C ARG A 118 -9.80 -5.70 7.82
N VAL A 119 -9.77 -4.37 7.93
CA VAL A 119 -8.56 -3.56 7.78
C VAL A 119 -8.23 -2.83 9.09
N ARG A 120 -6.96 -2.83 9.45
CA ARG A 120 -6.35 -1.91 10.42
C ARG A 120 -5.45 -0.95 9.67
N THR A 121 -5.43 0.32 10.04
CA THR A 121 -4.61 1.34 9.39
C THR A 121 -3.77 2.04 10.45
N ALA A 122 -2.51 2.27 10.13
CA ALA A 122 -1.60 3.09 10.91
C ALA A 122 -0.98 4.18 10.02
N VAL A 123 -0.76 5.34 10.62
CA VAL A 123 0.03 6.43 10.02
C VAL A 123 1.35 6.46 10.78
N PRO A 124 2.48 6.08 10.15
CA PRO A 124 3.80 6.31 10.74
C PRO A 124 3.93 7.76 11.16
N THR A 125 4.26 7.94 12.44
CA THR A 125 4.45 9.26 13.04
C THR A 125 5.91 9.38 13.41
N PRO A 126 6.74 9.93 12.51
CA PRO A 126 8.11 10.32 12.81
C PRO A 126 8.21 11.12 14.10
N GLY A 127 9.30 10.90 14.84
CA GLY A 127 9.70 11.75 15.94
C GLY A 127 9.94 13.18 15.48
N GLU A 128 9.90 14.11 16.44
CA GLU A 128 10.12 15.52 16.17
C GLU A 128 11.61 15.81 16.01
N VAL A 129 12.02 16.16 14.79
CA VAL A 129 13.41 16.51 14.45
C VAL A 129 13.57 18.01 14.18
N TYR A 130 12.47 18.69 13.84
CA TYR A 130 12.39 20.14 13.69
C TYR A 130 11.33 20.70 14.65
N PRO A 131 11.53 21.92 15.19
CA PRO A 131 10.59 22.49 16.13
C PRO A 131 9.25 22.85 15.47
N GLN A 132 8.18 22.81 16.25
CA GLN A 132 6.93 23.48 15.87
C GLN A 132 7.15 24.98 15.57
N PRO A 133 6.40 25.59 14.64
CA PRO A 133 5.26 25.05 13.91
C PRO A 133 5.61 24.57 12.48
N PHE A 134 6.68 23.79 12.34
CA PHE A 134 7.08 23.26 11.03
C PHE A 134 6.05 22.26 10.51
N ARG A 135 5.76 22.34 9.21
CA ARG A 135 4.87 21.39 8.53
C ARG A 135 5.69 20.24 7.96
N ARG A 136 5.08 19.06 7.90
CA ARG A 136 5.74 17.84 7.44
C ARG A 136 4.94 17.16 6.33
N LEU A 137 5.64 16.74 5.28
CA LEU A 137 5.13 15.82 4.26
C LEU A 137 5.89 14.50 4.36
N SER A 138 5.18 13.43 4.72
CA SER A 138 5.75 12.11 4.95
C SER A 138 5.47 11.17 3.79
N ARG A 139 6.47 10.38 3.38
CA ARG A 139 6.33 9.26 2.44
C ARG A 139 6.93 7.98 3.02
N ILE A 140 6.27 6.84 2.83
CA ILE A 140 6.83 5.52 3.13
C ILE A 140 7.83 5.18 2.02
N ALA A 141 9.09 4.97 2.40
CA ALA A 141 10.17 4.58 1.51
C ALA A 141 10.38 3.05 1.51
N GLY A 142 10.14 2.39 2.64
CA GLY A 142 10.53 1.00 2.87
C GLY A 142 9.62 0.26 3.84
N LEU A 143 9.54 -1.05 3.67
CA LEU A 143 8.94 -1.98 4.64
C LEU A 143 9.89 -3.15 4.84
N SER A 144 10.07 -3.56 6.09
CA SER A 144 10.80 -4.78 6.46
C SER A 144 9.99 -5.53 7.51
N LEU A 145 9.91 -6.85 7.39
CA LEU A 145 9.09 -7.69 8.27
C LEU A 145 9.91 -8.86 8.80
N TRP A 146 9.94 -9.00 10.12
CA TRP A 146 10.55 -10.14 10.81
C TRP A 146 9.56 -10.75 11.78
N GLY A 147 9.03 -11.93 11.45
CA GLY A 147 7.97 -12.56 12.22
C GLY A 147 6.73 -11.65 12.34
N ARG A 148 6.53 -11.06 13.51
CA ARG A 148 5.42 -10.14 13.83
C ARG A 148 5.86 -8.68 13.99
N ASP A 149 7.10 -8.36 13.66
CA ASP A 149 7.66 -7.02 13.77
C ASP A 149 7.79 -6.37 12.41
N LEU A 150 6.92 -5.39 12.16
CA LEU A 150 6.91 -4.61 10.93
C LEU A 150 7.66 -3.30 11.15
N CYS A 151 8.81 -3.15 10.52
CA CYS A 151 9.54 -1.89 10.44
C CYS A 151 9.14 -1.12 9.18
N VAL A 152 8.79 0.14 9.36
CA VAL A 152 8.34 1.05 8.31
C VAL A 152 9.32 2.20 8.22
N GLN A 153 9.98 2.34 7.07
CA GLN A 153 10.87 3.46 6.80
C GLN A 153 10.07 4.60 6.18
N THR A 154 10.17 5.79 6.73
CA THR A 154 9.65 7.02 6.13
C THR A 154 10.76 8.00 5.81
N GLU A 155 10.51 8.78 4.77
CA GLU A 155 11.24 10.01 4.48
C GLU A 155 10.27 11.17 4.59
N ASP A 156 10.74 12.26 5.20
CA ASP A 156 9.92 13.40 5.51
C ASP A 156 10.58 14.66 4.97
N GLN A 157 9.80 15.51 4.30
CA GLN A 157 10.17 16.87 3.97
C GLN A 157 9.57 17.81 5.01
N TRP A 158 10.40 18.70 5.55
CA TRP A 158 10.00 19.68 6.54
C TRP A 158 9.97 21.07 5.94
N PHE A 159 8.94 21.83 6.27
CA PHE A 159 8.71 23.16 5.75
C PHE A 159 8.53 24.14 6.90
N THR A 160 9.17 25.29 6.77
CA THR A 160 8.96 26.43 7.66
C THR A 160 7.49 26.90 7.59
N PRO A 161 7.03 27.73 8.54
CA PRO A 161 5.69 28.32 8.46
C PRO A 161 5.44 29.15 7.20
N THR A 162 6.50 29.69 6.58
CA THR A 162 6.45 30.43 5.31
C THR A 162 6.42 29.53 4.07
N GLY A 163 6.51 28.20 4.24
CA GLY A 163 6.46 27.21 3.16
C GLY A 163 7.80 26.90 2.51
N GLN A 164 8.92 27.45 3.03
CA GLN A 164 10.25 27.10 2.54
C GLN A 164 10.67 25.74 3.09
N GLN A 165 11.26 24.88 2.25
CA GLN A 165 11.76 23.59 2.73
C GLN A 165 12.94 23.83 3.68
N ALA A 166 12.77 23.46 4.94
CA ALA A 166 13.80 23.59 5.97
C ALA A 166 14.80 22.42 5.94
N GLY A 167 14.35 21.24 5.50
CA GLY A 167 15.20 20.08 5.38
C GLY A 167 14.43 18.78 5.24
N ARG A 168 15.14 17.67 5.45
CA ARG A 168 14.59 16.31 5.36
C ARG A 168 14.90 15.52 6.61
N SER A 169 14.06 14.56 6.94
CA SER A 169 14.36 13.51 7.92
C SER A 169 14.04 12.13 7.39
N ILE A 170 14.66 11.14 7.99
CA ILE A 170 14.38 9.72 7.79
C ILE A 170 13.95 9.12 9.11
N SER A 171 12.95 8.24 9.10
CA SER A 171 12.46 7.59 10.31
C SER A 171 12.18 6.11 10.13
N ALA A 172 12.43 5.33 11.18
CA ALA A 172 12.04 3.94 11.28
C ALA A 172 10.99 3.81 12.37
N THR A 173 9.77 3.40 12.00
CA THR A 173 8.71 3.08 12.96
C THR A 173 8.48 1.57 13.00
N ARG A 174 8.61 0.98 14.19
CA ARG A 174 8.34 -0.45 14.40
C ARG A 174 6.93 -0.65 14.93
N TYR A 175 6.24 -1.64 14.37
CA TYR A 175 4.88 -2.02 14.73
C TYR A 175 4.81 -3.50 15.06
N THR A 176 4.10 -3.84 16.13
CA THR A 176 3.75 -5.24 16.40
C THR A 176 2.48 -5.66 15.64
N LEU A 177 2.53 -6.84 15.04
CA LEU A 177 1.41 -7.48 14.37
C LEU A 177 0.72 -8.47 15.31
N PRO A 178 -0.62 -8.60 15.22
CA PRO A 178 -1.51 -7.98 14.23
C PRO A 178 -2.10 -6.64 14.69
N THR A 179 -1.69 -6.07 15.83
CA THR A 179 -2.33 -4.88 16.41
C THR A 179 -2.01 -3.58 15.68
N LEU A 180 -0.92 -3.55 14.89
CA LEU A 180 -0.33 -2.30 14.37
C LEU A 180 -0.08 -1.28 15.50
N ARG A 181 0.24 -1.75 16.70
CA ARG A 181 0.67 -0.88 17.80
C ARG A 181 2.12 -0.48 17.56
N SER A 182 2.39 0.82 17.55
CA SER A 182 3.76 1.33 17.46
C SER A 182 4.54 0.97 18.73
N LEU A 183 5.74 0.44 18.56
CA LEU A 183 6.64 0.04 19.64
C LEU A 183 7.80 1.03 19.80
N GLN A 184 8.32 1.51 18.67
CA GLN A 184 9.51 2.33 18.63
C GLN A 184 9.45 3.24 17.40
N VAL A 185 9.92 4.47 17.58
CA VAL A 185 10.16 5.43 16.50
C VAL A 185 11.57 5.96 16.66
N LEU A 186 12.38 5.84 15.61
CA LEU A 186 13.70 6.45 15.51
C LEU A 186 13.67 7.45 14.34
N SER A 187 14.08 8.68 14.56
CA SER A 187 14.04 9.75 13.56
C SER A 187 15.33 10.55 13.57
N PHE A 188 15.83 10.88 12.39
CA PHE A 188 17.12 11.55 12.20
C PHE A 188 17.01 12.58 11.08
N VAL A 189 17.76 13.69 11.17
CA VAL A 189 17.98 14.57 10.01
C VAL A 189 18.65 13.74 8.91
N ALA A 190 18.13 13.81 7.70
CA ALA A 190 18.65 12.99 6.60
C ALA A 190 19.91 13.61 6.00
N ALA A 191 21.03 12.88 6.06
CA ALA A 191 22.19 13.13 5.21
C ALA A 191 22.01 12.51 3.82
N GLU A 192 22.82 12.93 2.85
CA GLU A 192 22.76 12.40 1.49
C GLU A 192 23.06 10.89 1.46
N GLY A 193 22.23 10.12 0.76
CA GLY A 193 22.34 8.66 0.66
C GLY A 193 21.88 7.86 1.90
N GLN A 194 21.46 8.52 2.98
CA GLN A 194 21.08 7.84 4.23
C GLN A 194 19.66 7.26 4.18
N GLN A 195 19.48 6.06 4.75
CA GLN A 195 18.17 5.41 4.92
C GLN A 195 17.87 5.21 6.41
N ALA A 196 16.58 5.21 6.77
CA ALA A 196 16.17 4.96 8.15
C ALA A 196 16.58 3.53 8.58
N PRO A 197 17.12 3.33 9.79
CA PRO A 197 17.59 2.01 10.21
C PRO A 197 16.39 1.08 10.44
N CYS A 198 16.15 0.18 9.48
CA CYS A 198 15.40 -1.06 9.70
C CYS A 198 16.41 -2.21 9.74
N ALA A 199 17.34 -2.16 10.70
CA ALA A 199 18.21 -3.30 10.98
C ALA A 199 17.37 -4.50 11.51
N LEU A 200 17.97 -5.70 11.46
CA LEU A 200 17.42 -6.94 12.05
C LEU A 200 16.86 -6.65 13.46
N PRO A 201 15.85 -7.41 13.93
CA PRO A 201 15.32 -7.23 15.29
C PRO A 201 16.48 -7.16 16.28
N VAL A 202 16.39 -6.23 17.23
CA VAL A 202 17.23 -6.29 18.43
C VAL A 202 16.90 -7.65 19.03
N THR A 203 17.80 -8.62 18.87
CA THR A 203 17.76 -9.85 19.64
C THR A 203 17.82 -9.38 21.08
N GLU A 204 16.78 -9.67 21.87
CA GLU A 204 16.97 -9.64 23.33
C GLU A 204 18.19 -10.52 23.63
N PRO A 205 19.12 -10.06 24.50
CA PRO A 205 20.33 -10.78 24.83
C PRO A 205 20.05 -12.16 25.43
#